data_AF-A0A377E3X5-F1
#
_entry.id   AF-A0A377E3X5-F1
#
_cell.length_a   1.000
_cell.length_b   1.000
_cell.length_c   1.000
_cell.angle_alpha   90.00
_cell.angle_beta   90.00
_cell.angle_gamma   90.00
#
_symmetry.space_group_name_H-M   'P 1'
#
loop_
_entity.id
_entity.type
_entity.pdbx_description
1 polymer ?
#
loop_
_entity_poly.entity_id
_entity_poly.type
_entity_poly.pdbx_seq_one_letter_code
_entity_poly.pdbx_strand_id
1 'polypeptide(L)'
;MFSPAIGIVEDPVTGNANGPMGAWLVHHNVLPHDGKVLRVKGHQGRALGRDGVIEVTVTIRDNQPEKVTISGAAVILFHAEWAIKL
;
A
#
# COMPACT_ATOMS: atom_id res chain seq x y z
N MET A 1 2.07 -9.91 -3.68
CA MET A 1 3.50 -9.53 -3.53
C MET A 1 4.25 -10.76 -3.09
N PHE A 2 5.25 -11.21 -3.85
CA PHE A 2 5.97 -12.46 -3.55
C PHE A 2 7.21 -12.19 -2.68
N SER A 3 7.36 -12.91 -1.57
CA SER A 3 8.52 -12.80 -0.67
C SER A 3 8.96 -14.15 -0.08
N PRO A 4 9.14 -15.19 -0.91
CA PRO A 4 9.40 -16.55 -0.43
C PRO A 4 10.69 -16.69 0.37
N ALA A 5 11.69 -15.83 0.12
CA ALA A 5 12.96 -15.81 0.87
C ALA A 5 12.78 -15.56 2.38
N ILE A 6 11.66 -14.95 2.79
CA ILE A 6 11.31 -14.71 4.21
C ILE A 6 10.14 -15.57 4.68
N GLY A 7 9.79 -16.64 3.96
CA GLY A 7 8.75 -17.59 4.34
C GLY A 7 7.32 -17.17 4.00
N ILE A 8 7.12 -16.06 3.30
CA ILE A 8 5.79 -15.62 2.82
C ILE A 8 5.71 -15.87 1.32
N VAL A 9 4.94 -16.88 0.90
CA VAL A 9 4.77 -17.18 -0.53
C VAL A 9 4.21 -15.96 -1.25
N GLU A 10 3.08 -15.44 -0.79
CA GLU A 10 2.50 -14.21 -1.28
C GLU A 10 1.73 -13.45 -0.17
N ASP A 11 2.00 -12.15 -0.04
CA ASP A 11 1.28 -11.24 0.85
C ASP A 11 0.07 -10.61 0.13
N PRO A 12 -1.15 -10.63 0.72
CA PRO A 12 -2.36 -10.18 0.04
C PRO A 12 -2.37 -8.68 -0.30
N VAL A 13 -2.00 -7.80 0.62
CA VAL A 13 -2.12 -6.33 0.44
C VAL A 13 -0.94 -5.63 1.13
N THR A 14 0.05 -5.22 0.34
CA THR A 14 1.36 -4.82 0.88
C THR A 14 1.56 -3.31 0.83
N GLY A 15 1.41 -2.63 1.98
CA GLY A 15 1.66 -1.18 2.09
C GLY A 15 3.09 -0.78 1.71
N ASN A 16 4.07 -1.57 2.16
CA ASN A 16 5.49 -1.36 1.85
C ASN A 16 5.87 -1.64 0.38
N ALA A 17 4.94 -2.15 -0.45
CA ALA A 17 5.14 -2.24 -1.90
C ALA A 17 4.38 -1.10 -2.61
N ASN A 18 3.10 -0.91 -2.30
CA ASN A 18 2.27 0.11 -2.93
C ASN A 18 2.76 1.54 -2.65
N GLY A 19 3.26 1.82 -1.44
CA GLY A 19 3.84 3.12 -1.09
C GLY A 19 5.06 3.47 -1.97
N PRO A 20 6.13 2.66 -1.95
CA PRO A 20 7.29 2.88 -2.81
C PRO A 20 6.96 2.85 -4.31
N MET A 21 6.00 2.03 -4.75
CA MET A 21 5.48 2.09 -6.12
C MET A 21 4.96 3.49 -6.45
N GLY A 22 4.18 4.12 -5.57
CA GLY A 22 3.73 5.50 -5.77
C GLY A 22 4.89 6.49 -5.93
N ALA A 23 5.89 6.41 -5.05
CA ALA A 23 7.09 7.25 -5.17
C ALA A 23 7.83 7.00 -6.48
N TRP A 24 7.98 5.74 -6.88
CA TRP A 24 8.64 5.34 -8.13
C TRP A 24 7.92 5.90 -9.36
N LEU A 25 6.58 5.89 -9.37
CA LEU A 25 5.77 6.45 -10.46
C LEU A 25 6.01 7.96 -10.63
N VAL A 26 6.18 8.71 -9.53
CA VAL A 26 6.57 10.13 -9.58
C VAL A 26 8.01 10.28 -10.06
N HIS A 27 8.94 9.54 -9.46
CA HIS A 27 10.37 9.65 -9.76
C HIS A 27 10.69 9.46 -11.25
N HIS A 28 9.96 8.57 -11.91
CA HIS A 28 10.09 8.28 -13.33
C HIS A 28 9.06 8.98 -14.22
N ASN A 29 8.24 9.89 -13.67
CA ASN A 29 7.21 10.65 -14.39
C ASN A 29 6.29 9.76 -15.25
N VAL A 30 5.88 8.61 -14.70
CA VAL A 30 5.10 7.58 -15.43
C VAL A 30 3.63 7.95 -15.52
N LEU A 31 3.08 8.56 -14.47
CA LEU A 31 1.69 9.01 -14.43
C LEU A 31 1.63 10.55 -14.42
N PRO A 32 0.67 11.14 -15.14
CA PRO A 32 0.48 12.59 -15.11
C PRO A 32 0.08 13.06 -13.71
N HIS A 33 0.63 14.19 -13.30
CA HIS A 33 0.33 14.85 -12.03
C HIS A 33 0.55 16.37 -12.14
N ASP A 34 0.01 17.14 -11.21
CA ASP A 34 0.11 18.61 -11.16
C ASP A 34 1.47 19.13 -10.64
N GLY A 35 2.40 18.22 -10.33
CA GLY A 35 3.72 18.52 -9.78
C GLY A 35 3.73 18.72 -8.26
N LYS A 36 2.57 18.57 -7.59
CA LYS A 36 2.44 18.72 -6.13
C LYS A 36 1.99 17.43 -5.45
N VAL A 37 1.04 16.71 -6.06
CA VAL A 37 0.52 15.46 -5.49
C VAL A 37 0.21 14.45 -6.58
N LEU A 38 0.65 13.20 -6.39
CA LEU A 38 0.15 12.05 -7.12
C LEU A 38 -0.74 11.20 -6.20
N ARG A 39 -1.90 10.76 -6.70
CA ARG A 39 -2.80 9.82 -6.01
C ARG A 39 -2.98 8.56 -6.86
N VAL A 40 -2.78 7.40 -6.26
CA VAL A 40 -2.91 6.10 -6.92
C VAL A 40 -3.73 5.15 -6.05
N LYS A 41 -4.66 4.43 -6.66
CA LYS A 41 -5.36 3.30 -6.04
C LYS A 41 -4.64 2.00 -6.36
N GLY A 42 -3.89 1.49 -5.40
CA GLY A 42 -3.20 0.20 -5.51
C GLY A 42 -4.15 -0.96 -5.20
N HIS A 43 -4.43 -1.81 -6.18
CA HIS A 43 -5.22 -3.03 -5.99
C HIS A 43 -4.30 -4.25 -5.90
N GLN A 44 -4.49 -5.10 -4.90
CA GLN A 44 -3.69 -6.32 -4.70
C GLN A 44 -4.55 -7.44 -4.07
N GLY A 45 -4.14 -8.70 -4.26
CA GLY A 45 -4.72 -9.85 -3.54
C GLY A 45 -5.83 -10.61 -4.29
N ARG A 46 -6.20 -10.19 -5.51
CA ARG A 46 -7.29 -10.83 -6.29
C ARG A 46 -7.07 -12.31 -6.56
N ALA A 47 -5.87 -12.70 -6.96
CA ALA A 47 -5.54 -14.11 -7.23
C ALA A 47 -5.64 -15.00 -5.97
N LEU A 48 -5.52 -14.40 -4.78
CA LEU A 48 -5.65 -15.08 -3.49
C LEU A 48 -7.10 -15.10 -2.96
N GLY A 49 -8.04 -14.43 -3.63
CA GLY A 49 -9.39 -14.19 -3.10
C GLY A 49 -9.39 -13.30 -1.84
N ARG A 50 -8.36 -12.44 -1.69
CA ARG A 50 -8.17 -11.52 -0.57
C ARG A 50 -7.96 -10.10 -1.07
N ASP A 51 -8.84 -9.64 -1.94
CA ASP A 51 -8.79 -8.31 -2.55
C ASP A 51 -8.72 -7.20 -1.49
N GLY A 52 -7.77 -6.28 -1.67
CA GLY A 52 -7.71 -5.04 -0.92
C GLY A 52 -7.21 -3.89 -1.78
N VAL A 53 -7.45 -2.69 -1.26
CA VAL A 53 -7.11 -1.43 -1.92
C VAL A 53 -6.32 -0.57 -0.96
N ILE A 54 -5.21 -0.02 -1.43
CA ILE A 54 -4.44 1.01 -0.73
C ILE A 54 -4.53 2.31 -1.53
N GLU A 55 -4.95 3.38 -0.87
CA GLU A 55 -4.85 4.74 -1.39
C GLU A 55 -3.43 5.23 -1.11
N VAL A 56 -2.65 5.46 -2.17
CA VAL A 56 -1.27 5.96 -2.08
C VAL A 56 -1.29 7.43 -2.47
N THR A 57 -0.85 8.31 -1.57
CA THR A 57 -0.69 9.74 -1.81
C THR A 57 0.78 10.11 -1.72
N VAL A 58 1.34 10.67 -2.79
CA VAL A 58 2.73 11.10 -2.85
C VAL A 58 2.75 12.62 -2.94
N THR A 59 3.36 13.28 -1.95
CA THR A 59 3.71 14.70 -2.04
C THR A 59 4.95 14.84 -2.92
N ILE A 60 4.91 15.79 -3.85
CA ILE A 60 5.92 16.01 -4.88
C ILE A 60 6.55 17.39 -4.68
N ARG A 61 7.87 17.45 -4.78
CA ARG A 61 8.67 18.68 -4.82
C ARG A 61 9.70 18.54 -5.93
N ASP A 62 9.82 19.54 -6.81
CA ASP A 62 10.75 19.54 -7.93
C ASP A 62 10.65 18.27 -8.82
N ASN A 63 9.41 17.81 -9.07
CA ASN A 63 9.10 16.56 -9.76
C ASN A 63 9.75 15.31 -9.14
N GLN A 64 10.04 15.34 -7.84
CA GLN A 64 10.55 14.21 -7.07
C GLN A 64 9.60 13.86 -5.91
N PRO A 65 9.49 12.58 -5.54
CA PRO A 65 8.68 12.17 -4.40
C PRO A 65 9.32 12.62 -3.09
N GLU A 66 8.67 13.51 -2.36
CA GLU A 66 9.15 14.01 -1.06
C GLU A 66 8.62 13.16 0.11
N LYS A 67 7.33 12.80 0.07
CA LYS A 67 6.66 12.07 1.14
C LYS A 67 5.61 11.13 0.57
N VAL A 68 5.55 9.92 1.12
CA VAL A 68 4.50 8.94 0.80
C VAL A 68 3.60 8.74 2.02
N THR A 69 2.30 8.87 1.82
CA THR A 69 1.26 8.46 2.77
C THR A 69 0.45 7.34 2.15
N ILE A 70 0.26 6.24 2.88
CA ILE A 70 -0.65 5.16 2.51
C ILE A 70 -1.89 5.20 3.41
N SER A 71 -3.05 4.82 2.88
CA SER A 71 -4.31 4.80 3.62
C SER A 71 -5.20 3.65 3.15
N GLY A 72 -6.04 3.17 4.06
CA GLY A 72 -6.99 2.09 3.80
C GLY A 72 -8.01 1.99 4.92
N ALA A 73 -9.12 1.33 4.64
CA ALA A 73 -10.13 0.98 5.65
C ALA A 73 -9.92 -0.46 6.13
N ALA A 74 -10.54 -0.79 7.26
CA ALA A 74 -10.56 -2.14 7.81
C ALA A 74 -11.99 -2.52 8.27
N VAL A 75 -12.22 -3.81 8.46
CA VAL A 75 -13.47 -4.35 9.01
C VAL A 75 -13.14 -5.29 10.17
N ILE A 76 -13.76 -5.06 11.33
CA ILE A 76 -13.64 -5.96 12.49
C ILE A 76 -14.60 -7.12 12.28
N LEU A 77 -14.09 -8.36 12.29
CA LEU A 77 -14.93 -9.55 12.19
C LEU A 77 -15.57 -9.91 13.54
N PHE A 78 -14.77 -9.90 14.62
CA PHE A 78 -15.22 -10.09 15.99
C PHE A 78 -14.17 -9.53 16.97
N HIS A 79 -14.53 -9.41 18.25
CA HIS A 79 -13.61 -9.14 19.35
C HIS A 79 -14.03 -9.95 20.59
N ALA A 80 -13.09 -10.25 21.48
CA ALA A 80 -13.35 -11.01 22.71
C ALA A 80 -12.33 -10.64 23.80
N GLU A 81 -12.66 -10.94 25.06
CA GLU A 81 -11.71 -10.89 26.18
C GLU A 81 -10.85 -12.17 26.21
N TRP A 82 -9.61 -12.05 26.68
CA TRP A 82 -8.75 -13.21 26.87
C TRP A 82 -9.28 -14.07 28.03
N ALA A 83 -9.48 -15.37 27.78
CA ALA A 83 -9.89 -16.32 28.81
C ALA A 83 -8.74 -16.79 29.73
N ILE A 84 -7.54 -16.25 29.52
CA ILE A 84 -6.33 -16.54 30.28
C ILE A 84 -5.82 -15.28 30.96
N LYS A 85 -5.05 -15.45 32.02
CA LYS A 85 -4.32 -14.34 32.64
C LYS A 85 -3.12 -14.00 31.75
N LEU A 86 -2.99 -12.73 31.39
CA LEU A 86 -1.83 -12.18 30.69
C LEU A 86 -0.60 -12.12 31.61
#